data_AF-A0A530QQY5-F1
#
_entry.id   AF-A0A530QQY5-F1
#
_cell.length_a   1.000
_cell.length_b   1.000
_cell.length_c   1.000
_cell.angle_alpha   90.00
_cell.angle_beta   90.00
_cell.angle_gamma   90.00
#
_symmetry.space_group_name_H-M   'P 1'
#
loop_
_entity.id
_entity.type
_entity.pdbx_description
1 polymer ?
#
loop_
_entity_poly.entity_id
_entity_poly.type
_entity_poly.pdbx_seq_one_letter_code
_entity_poly.pdbx_strand_id
1 'polypeptide(L)' 'MSDGPAAQSPWQTVTIRRIEKRTPRVTSFFLEPSRPFAYRAGQHVDVRLTAPDGYQARRSYSIASG' A
#
# COMPACT_ATOMS: atom_id res chain seq x y z
N MET A 1 8.90 -17.73 -20.65
CA MET A 1 8.74 -16.64 -19.67
C MET A 1 7.36 -16.81 -19.05
N SER A 2 7.27 -17.47 -17.91
CA SER A 2 5.98 -17.78 -17.28
C SER A 2 5.72 -16.71 -16.22
N ASP A 3 4.86 -15.74 -16.53
CA ASP A 3 4.30 -14.84 -15.52
C ASP A 3 3.20 -15.63 -14.80
N GLY A 4 3.60 -16.40 -13.80
CA GLY A 4 2.66 -17.03 -12.87
C GLY A 4 1.92 -15.93 -12.09
N PRO A 5 0.66 -16.14 -11.67
CA PRO A 5 -0.08 -15.13 -10.92
C PRO A 5 0.76 -14.64 -9.75
N ALA A 6 0.93 -13.32 -9.63
CA ALA A 6 1.69 -12.72 -8.54
C ALA A 6 1.12 -13.27 -7.22
N ALA A 7 1.94 -14.00 -6.47
CA ALA A 7 1.52 -14.60 -5.21
C ALA A 7 0.89 -13.52 -4.33
N GLN A 8 -0.40 -13.65 -4.04
CA GLN A 8 -1.14 -12.63 -3.33
C GLN A 8 -0.63 -12.63 -1.89
N SER A 9 0.15 -11.61 -1.55
CA SER A 9 0.70 -11.48 -0.20
C SER A 9 -0.44 -11.33 0.80
N PRO A 10 -0.36 -11.96 1.99
CA PRO A 10 -1.40 -11.83 2.99
C PRO A 10 -1.52 -10.37 3.43
N TRP A 11 -2.75 -9.96 3.78
CA TRP A 11 -2.97 -8.66 4.41
C TRP A 11 -2.09 -8.52 5.66
N GLN A 12 -1.54 -7.32 5.83
CA GLN A 12 -0.75 -6.97 6.99
C GLN A 12 -1.02 -5.53 7.40
N THR A 13 -0.85 -5.24 8.69
CA THR A 13 -0.88 -3.87 9.18
C THR A 13 0.39 -3.12 8.78
N VAL A 14 0.25 -1.81 8.63
CA VAL A 14 1.33 -0.88 8.27
C VAL A 14 1.32 0.29 9.25
N THR A 15 2.49 0.84 9.53
CA THR A 15 2.64 2.09 10.28
C THR A 15 2.92 3.23 9.30
N ILE A 16 2.22 4.36 9.43
CA ILE A 16 2.55 5.56 8.66
C ILE A 16 3.76 6.21 9.32
N ARG A 17 4.90 6.24 8.62
CA ARG A 17 6.15 6.85 9.11
C ARG A 17 6.29 8.31 8.77
N ARG A 18 5.73 8.73 7.64
CA ARG A 18 5.75 10.13 7.18
C ARG A 18 4.52 10.42 6.33
N ILE A 19 4.06 11.66 6.40
CA ILE A 19 2.99 12.20 5.56
C ILE A 19 3.53 13.48 4.93
N GLU A 20 3.41 13.59 3.61
CA GLU A 20 3.83 14.79 2.89
C GLU A 20 2.76 15.27 1.93
N LYS A 21 2.37 16.53 2.09
CA LYS A 21 1.54 17.20 1.09
C LYS A 21 2.41 17.57 -0.10
N ARG A 22 2.15 16.94 -1.26
CA ARG A 22 2.89 17.20 -2.50
C ARG A 22 2.27 18.35 -3.29
N THR A 23 0.94 18.41 -3.30
CA THR A 23 0.15 19.49 -3.94
C THR A 23 -1.12 19.72 -3.12
N PRO A 24 -1.95 20.73 -3.44
CA PRO A 24 -3.25 20.90 -2.79
C PRO A 24 -4.16 19.66 -2.83
N ARG A 25 -3.99 18.79 -3.84
CA ARG A 25 -4.84 17.60 -4.07
C ARG A 25 -4.10 16.27 -3.92
N VAL A 26 -2.80 16.27 -3.64
CA VAL A 26 -1.98 15.05 -3.56
C VAL A 26 -1.20 15.03 -2.26
N THR A 27 -1.33 13.93 -1.53
CA THR A 27 -0.57 13.64 -0.30
C THR A 27 0.11 12.28 -0.45
N SER A 28 1.41 12.24 -0.18
CA SER A 28 2.20 11.01 -0.11
C SER A 28 2.20 10.49 1.33
N PHE A 29 1.93 9.20 1.49
CA PHE A 29 2.02 8.49 2.76
C PHE A 29 3.13 7.44 2.65
N PHE A 30 4.07 7.47 3.59
CA PHE A 30 5.18 6.52 3.64
C PHE A 30 4.82 5.44 4.65
N LEU A 31 4.60 4.23 4.14
CA LEU A 31 4.10 3.10 4.91
C LEU A 31 5.25 2.15 5.22
N GLU A 32 5.37 1.77 6.48
CA GLU A 32 6.26 0.70 6.91
C GLU A 32 5.41 -0.55 7.24
N PRO A 33 5.50 -1.61 6.43
CA PRO A 33 4.81 -2.86 6.70
C PRO A 33 5.37 -3.58 7.92
N SER A 34 4.49 -4.20 8.70
CA SER A 34 4.89 -5.06 9.84
C SER A 34 5.77 -6.24 9.44
N ARG A 35 5.69 -6.69 8.18
CA ARG A 35 6.51 -7.74 7.59
C ARG A 35 7.05 -7.27 6.23
N PRO A 36 8.37 -7.35 5.99
CA PRO A 36 8.96 -7.06 4.69
C PRO A 36 8.32 -7.89 3.57
N PHE A 37 8.21 -7.31 2.38
CA PHE A 37 7.76 -8.03 1.20
C PHE A 37 8.56 -7.57 -0.03
N ALA A 38 8.73 -8.48 -0.98
CA ALA A 38 9.37 -8.18 -2.26
C ALA A 38 8.34 -7.59 -3.24
N TYR A 39 8.75 -6.57 -4.00
CA TYR A 39 7.96 -6.00 -5.08
C TYR A 39 8.84 -5.68 -6.29
N ARG A 40 8.20 -5.59 -7.46
CA ARG A 40 8.80 -5.13 -8.71
C ARG A 40 8.30 -3.73 -9.05
N ALA A 41 9.14 -2.93 -9.70
CA ALA A 41 8.75 -1.62 -10.19
C ALA A 41 7.52 -1.73 -11.11
N GLY A 42 6.60 -0.77 -11.00
CA GLY A 42 5.33 -0.78 -11.74
C GLY A 42 4.20 -1.56 -11.06
N GLN A 43 4.47 -2.30 -9.98
CA GLN A 43 3.41 -2.93 -9.19
C GLN A 43 2.68 -1.93 -8.29
N HIS A 44 1.50 -2.33 -7.85
CA HIS A 44 0.67 -1.61 -6.90
C HIS A 44 0.37 -2.49 -5.68
N VAL A 45 -0.03 -1.85 -4.60
CA VAL A 45 -0.61 -2.51 -3.42
C VAL A 45 -2.03 -2.03 -3.22
N ASP A 46 -2.83 -2.84 -2.55
CA ASP A 46 -4.09 -2.38 -2.02
C ASP A 46 -3.90 -1.88 -0.59
N VAL A 47 -4.46 -0.70 -0.32
CA VAL A 47 -4.54 -0.13 1.02
C VAL A 47 -5.98 -0.26 1.50
N ARG A 48 -6.15 -0.82 2.70
CA ARG A 48 -7.44 -0.97 3.35
C ARG A 48 -7.45 -0.22 4.68
N LEU A 49 -8.48 0.58 4.87
CA LEU A 49 -8.83 1.20 6.15
C LEU A 49 -10.05 0.50 6.72
N THR A 50 -10.04 0.26 8.03
CA THR A 50 -11.17 -0.34 8.77
C THR A 50 -11.55 0.64 9.87
N ALA A 51 -12.81 1.08 9.88
CA ALA A 51 -13.35 1.92 10.94
C ALA A 51 -13.75 1.07 12.16
N PRO A 52 -13.92 1.67 13.36
CA PRO A 52 -14.27 0.93 14.57
C PRO A 52 -15.60 0.17 14.50
N ASP A 53 -16.53 0.59 13.63
CA ASP A 53 -17.81 -0.07 13.36
C ASP A 53 -17.70 -1.27 12.39
N GLY A 54 -16.49 -1.56 11.90
CA GLY A 54 -16.22 -2.63 10.95
C GLY A 54 -16.33 -2.22 9.48
N TYR A 55 -16.68 -0.97 9.17
CA TYR A 55 -16.69 -0.50 7.78
C TYR A 55 -15.30 -0.54 7.17
N GLN A 56 -15.18 -1.10 5.95
CA GLN A 56 -13.90 -1.23 5.24
C GLN A 56 -13.92 -0.47 3.92
N ALA A 57 -12.90 0.35 3.69
CA ALA A 57 -12.61 0.97 2.41
C ALA A 57 -11.28 0.47 1.87
N ARG A 58 -11.25 0.06 0.59
CA ARG A 58 -10.04 -0.43 -0.11
C ARG A 58 -9.79 0.36 -1.39
N ARG A 59 -8.54 0.74 -1.64
CA ARG A 59 -8.11 1.35 -2.90
C ARG A 59 -6.71 0.86 -3.29
N SER A 60 -6.46 0.76 -4.59
CA SER A 60 -5.17 0.35 -5.13
C SER A 60 -4.28 1.58 -5.39
N TYR A 61 -3.01 1.50 -5.00
CA TYR A 61 -2.01 2.55 -5.17
C TYR A 61 -0.71 1.96 -5.71
N SER A 62 -0.14 2.60 -6.74
CA SER A 62 1.19 2.25 -7.25
C SER A 62 2.27 2.44 -6.17
N ILE A 63 3.27 1.58 -6.16
CA ILE A 63 4.42 1.72 -5.28
C ILE A 63 5.33 2.82 -5.84
N ALA A 64 5.48 3.91 -5.11
CA ALA A 64 6.38 4.99 -5.46
C ALA A 64 7.81 4.70 -4.95
N SER A 65 8.83 5.16 -5.68
CA SER A 65 10.26 5.00 -5.36
C SER A 65 10.77 5.99 -4.30
N GLY A 66 9.93 6.31 -3.31
CA GLY A 66 10.09 7.47 -2.43
C GLY A 66 11.11 7.32 -1.30
#